data_AF-A0A6T1AB17-F1
#
_entry.id   AF-A0A6T1AB17-F1
#
_cell.length_a   1.000
_cell.length_b   1.000
_cell.length_c   1.000
_cell.angle_alpha   90.00
_cell.angle_beta   90.00
_cell.angle_gamma   90.00
#
_symmetry.space_group_name_H-M   'P 1'
#
loop_
_entity.id
_entity.type
_entity.pdbx_description
1 polymer ?
#
loop_
_entity_poly.entity_id
_entity_poly.type
_entity_poly.pdbx_seq_one_letter_code
_entity_poly.pdbx_strand_id
1 'polypeptide(L)'
;MAMFKKKKDEDRKPIEVEIQELQRKFRVLENDKRACSEDSQGTIRKQRATIEKLTRENRKMKVELNETRSVSGTAAENKMALETIAKLAEQSEGLQRRMESEAEGNRTLQEEIEDAQRQIFSLREDMGKVGGVNAAQDNVKAVQKQIRILENRLDHGMHKFNDAITANRSLREQIDTLRRERVVFDDIYRKLNDELLQKKNEMANIIDQANSAYEARDSAQAQMASLKQQADKEHAEFEKEWKELGKLIENDKRMKEFMKAKLKSKDDKTQDSLTKDEDKLKKKITRNGWDSANSLVTITANQEKVASYEEAFARIQAATGICDIDELVQNFINAEDTNFSLFNYNNELSADIEKLEQQIAEYQEEYVMLSGSSSRKEDTEKAKILETLEEKWNDIDRKAISYEVKHHESQQTLSHVRTCIESIFRRLGCTPEDLPSGCGNSISEANMMQYLAIIEQRSAELLKLHDGMRQDDDDLETTKPSRSGYSSANVQINRLPSTVEDYSDDEDDDDDDDSRPFTKEELKSKTLKNISKKGKKTKMRSGAAQNEK
;
A
#
# COMPACT_ATOMS: atom_id res chain seq x y z
N MET A 1 -167.02 88.61 14.09
CA MET A 1 -168.45 88.89 13.90
C MET A 1 -168.90 89.76 15.08
N ALA A 2 -169.45 90.96 14.80
CA ALA A 2 -170.27 91.86 15.64
C ALA A 2 -169.77 92.30 17.04
N MET A 3 -170.01 93.50 17.58
CA MET A 3 -170.60 94.77 17.14
C MET A 3 -170.37 95.82 18.26
N PHE A 4 -170.38 97.09 17.87
CA PHE A 4 -170.66 98.34 18.61
C PHE A 4 -171.48 98.28 19.92
N LYS A 5 -171.22 99.24 20.85
CA LYS A 5 -172.17 100.35 21.19
C LYS A 5 -171.67 101.38 22.22
N LYS A 6 -172.05 102.64 21.93
CA LYS A 6 -172.16 103.90 22.73
C LYS A 6 -173.22 103.77 23.86
N LYS A 7 -173.41 104.61 24.90
CA LYS A 7 -173.14 106.04 25.21
C LYS A 7 -173.58 106.38 26.68
N LYS A 8 -173.13 107.54 27.19
CA LYS A 8 -173.73 108.50 28.19
C LYS A 8 -173.76 108.11 29.69
N ASP A 9 -173.77 109.02 30.68
CA ASP A 9 -173.28 110.41 30.98
C ASP A 9 -173.94 110.81 32.34
N GLU A 10 -173.18 111.33 33.32
CA GLU A 10 -173.48 112.47 34.23
C GLU A 10 -172.61 112.50 35.51
N ASP A 11 -171.70 113.49 35.63
CA ASP A 11 -171.58 114.46 36.76
C ASP A 11 -170.30 115.31 36.60
N ARG A 12 -170.44 116.64 36.60
CA ARG A 12 -169.39 117.63 36.26
C ARG A 12 -168.74 118.25 37.53
N LYS A 13 -167.40 118.34 37.53
CA LYS A 13 -166.57 119.18 38.43
C LYS A 13 -165.87 120.29 37.62
N PRO A 14 -165.51 121.44 38.22
CA PRO A 14 -165.18 122.68 37.50
C PRO A 14 -163.86 122.66 36.72
N ILE A 15 -163.87 123.34 35.58
CA ILE A 15 -162.89 123.37 34.47
C ILE A 15 -161.53 124.03 34.84
N GLU A 16 -161.44 124.80 35.93
CA GLU A 16 -160.20 125.49 36.34
C GLU A 16 -159.07 124.53 36.80
N VAL A 17 -159.43 123.38 37.40
CA VAL A 17 -158.46 122.41 37.94
C VAL A 17 -157.82 121.58 36.81
N GLU A 18 -158.55 121.35 35.72
CA GLU A 18 -158.08 120.55 34.59
C GLU A 18 -157.04 121.29 33.74
N ILE A 19 -157.12 122.63 33.68
CA ILE A 19 -156.13 123.47 32.98
C ILE A 19 -154.80 123.52 33.77
N GLN A 20 -154.82 123.61 35.10
CA GLN A 20 -153.59 123.58 35.91
C GLN A 20 -152.91 122.20 35.87
N GLU A 21 -153.67 121.11 35.85
CA GLU A 21 -153.10 119.77 35.69
C GLU A 21 -152.49 119.55 34.30
N LEU A 22 -153.12 120.05 33.24
CA LEU A 22 -152.60 119.96 31.88
C LEU A 22 -151.33 120.81 31.67
N GLN A 23 -151.26 122.02 32.25
CA GLN A 23 -150.02 122.82 32.22
C GLN A 23 -148.89 122.18 33.02
N ARG A 24 -149.19 121.54 34.16
CA ARG A 24 -148.18 120.79 34.94
C ARG A 24 -147.69 119.55 34.18
N LYS A 25 -148.58 118.82 33.50
CA LYS A 25 -148.23 117.67 32.66
C LYS A 25 -147.39 118.05 31.45
N PHE A 26 -147.66 119.18 30.79
CA PHE A 26 -146.85 119.63 29.65
C PHE A 26 -145.42 120.01 30.07
N ARG A 27 -145.27 120.67 31.23
CA ARG A 27 -143.95 121.05 31.76
C ARG A 27 -143.09 119.85 32.18
N VAL A 28 -143.73 118.79 32.70
CA VAL A 28 -143.03 117.54 33.03
C VAL A 28 -142.60 116.81 31.76
N LEU A 29 -143.48 116.69 30.75
CA LEU A 29 -143.14 116.03 29.48
C LEU A 29 -142.05 116.76 28.69
N GLU A 30 -142.01 118.09 28.75
CA GLU A 30 -140.95 118.87 28.07
C GLU A 30 -139.59 118.73 28.78
N ASN A 31 -139.57 118.64 30.11
CA ASN A 31 -138.37 118.32 30.88
C ASN A 31 -137.90 116.88 30.64
N ASP A 32 -138.81 115.90 30.58
CA ASP A 32 -138.46 114.51 30.28
C ASP A 32 -137.91 114.36 28.85
N LYS A 33 -138.47 115.08 27.87
CA LYS A 33 -137.93 115.11 26.50
C LYS A 33 -136.52 115.68 26.45
N ARG A 34 -136.22 116.71 27.25
CA ARG A 34 -134.88 117.32 27.33
C ARG A 34 -133.87 116.37 28.01
N ALA A 35 -134.25 115.77 29.13
CA ALA A 35 -133.42 114.81 29.85
C ALA A 35 -133.10 113.57 29.00
N CYS A 36 -134.10 113.03 28.29
CA CYS A 36 -133.90 111.85 27.43
C CYS A 36 -133.02 112.17 26.20
N SER A 37 -133.12 113.39 25.65
CA SER A 37 -132.24 113.85 24.57
C SER A 37 -130.78 114.02 25.03
N GLU A 38 -130.55 114.59 26.22
CA GLU A 38 -129.20 114.75 26.78
C GLU A 38 -128.54 113.41 27.10
N ASP A 39 -129.30 112.44 27.64
CA ASP A 39 -128.78 111.10 27.96
C ASP A 39 -128.44 110.30 26.69
N SER A 40 -129.23 110.46 25.61
CA SER A 40 -128.91 109.86 24.29
C SER A 40 -127.62 110.44 23.69
N GLN A 41 -127.43 111.76 23.76
CA GLN A 41 -126.22 112.45 23.28
C GLN A 41 -124.99 112.08 24.14
N GLY A 42 -125.16 111.93 25.45
CA GLY A 42 -124.13 111.44 26.37
C GLY A 42 -123.68 110.01 26.04
N THR A 43 -124.63 109.13 25.70
CA THR A 43 -124.35 107.75 25.29
C THR A 43 -123.60 107.71 23.95
N ILE A 44 -123.99 108.52 22.97
CA ILE A 44 -123.29 108.62 21.67
C ILE A 44 -121.85 109.11 21.84
N ARG A 45 -121.58 110.08 22.74
CA ARG A 45 -120.21 110.53 23.02
C ARG A 45 -119.35 109.41 23.63
N LYS A 46 -119.90 108.63 24.57
CA LYS A 46 -119.21 107.47 25.16
C LYS A 46 -118.92 106.39 24.11
N GLN A 47 -119.87 106.11 23.22
CA GLN A 47 -119.68 105.16 22.11
C GLN A 47 -118.60 105.62 21.11
N ARG A 48 -118.55 106.92 20.77
CA ARG A 48 -117.48 107.45 19.90
C ARG A 48 -116.09 107.35 20.55
N ALA A 49 -115.98 107.66 21.84
CA ALA A 49 -114.72 107.56 22.58
C ALA A 49 -114.21 106.10 22.68
N THR A 50 -115.12 105.12 22.82
CA THR A 50 -114.77 103.70 22.84
C THR A 50 -114.32 103.21 21.46
N ILE A 51 -114.97 103.63 20.37
CA ILE A 51 -114.52 103.32 19.00
C ILE A 51 -113.12 103.90 18.74
N GLU A 52 -112.86 105.13 19.18
CA GLU A 52 -111.54 105.75 19.01
C GLU A 52 -110.44 105.06 19.84
N LYS A 53 -110.78 104.57 21.04
CA LYS A 53 -109.87 103.72 21.84
C LYS A 53 -109.57 102.39 21.13
N LEU A 54 -110.61 101.69 20.67
CA LEU A 54 -110.46 100.40 20.00
C LEU A 54 -109.68 100.52 18.68
N THR A 55 -109.87 101.59 17.91
CA THR A 55 -109.10 101.82 16.68
C THR A 55 -107.62 102.13 16.95
N ARG A 56 -107.30 102.82 18.06
CA ARG A 56 -105.91 102.99 18.52
C ARG A 56 -105.28 101.66 18.93
N GLU A 57 -105.98 100.84 19.71
CA GLU A 57 -105.50 99.51 20.10
C GLU A 57 -105.32 98.59 18.87
N ASN A 58 -106.23 98.64 17.90
CA ASN A 58 -106.10 97.88 16.65
C ASN A 58 -104.88 98.30 15.82
N ARG A 59 -104.57 99.61 15.77
CA ARG A 59 -103.35 100.10 15.12
C ARG A 59 -102.11 99.61 15.86
N LYS A 60 -102.11 99.63 17.20
CA LYS A 60 -100.99 99.16 18.01
C LYS A 60 -100.73 97.66 17.79
N MET A 61 -101.78 96.83 17.84
CA MET A 61 -101.65 95.39 17.57
C MET A 61 -101.16 95.11 16.15
N LYS A 62 -101.57 95.89 15.14
CA LYS A 62 -101.05 95.75 13.78
C LYS A 62 -99.55 96.06 13.69
N VAL A 63 -99.06 97.04 14.43
CA VAL A 63 -97.62 97.36 14.49
C VAL A 63 -96.87 96.22 15.17
N GLU A 64 -97.32 95.76 16.34
CA GLU A 64 -96.70 94.65 17.09
C GLU A 64 -96.67 93.34 16.26
N LEU A 65 -97.73 93.07 15.49
CA LEU A 65 -97.79 91.89 14.61
C LEU A 65 -96.83 92.01 13.41
N ASN A 66 -96.62 93.22 12.89
CA ASN A 66 -95.66 93.44 11.81
C ASN A 66 -94.21 93.36 12.32
N GLU A 67 -93.94 93.86 13.52
CA GLU A 67 -92.64 93.75 14.18
C GLU A 67 -92.29 92.28 14.46
N THR A 68 -93.20 91.49 15.02
CA THR A 68 -92.97 90.04 15.24
C THR A 68 -92.78 89.26 13.95
N ARG A 69 -93.49 89.62 12.87
CA ARG A 69 -93.31 89.00 11.55
C ARG A 69 -91.97 89.39 10.91
N SER A 70 -91.46 90.60 11.16
CA SER A 70 -90.13 91.02 10.72
C SER A 70 -88.99 90.30 11.45
N VAL A 71 -89.20 89.92 12.72
CA VAL A 71 -88.24 89.11 13.51
C VAL A 71 -88.31 87.61 13.13
N SER A 72 -89.36 87.17 12.43
CA SER A 72 -89.54 85.80 11.95
C SER A 72 -88.63 85.41 10.76
N GLY A 73 -87.78 86.33 10.28
CA GLY A 73 -86.69 86.03 9.33
C GLY A 73 -85.60 85.08 9.86
N THR A 74 -85.61 84.78 11.16
CA THR A 74 -84.63 83.92 11.87
C THR A 74 -84.79 82.41 11.64
N ALA A 75 -85.88 81.96 11.01
CA ALA A 75 -86.11 80.52 10.77
C ALA A 75 -85.12 79.92 9.74
N ALA A 76 -84.70 80.71 8.74
CA ALA A 76 -83.74 80.25 7.73
C ALA A 76 -82.31 80.18 8.28
N GLU A 77 -81.91 81.15 9.11
CA GLU A 77 -80.60 81.18 9.79
C GLU A 77 -80.48 80.04 10.80
N ASN A 78 -81.53 79.76 11.58
CA ASN A 78 -81.56 78.64 12.52
C ASN A 78 -81.50 77.27 11.81
N LYS A 79 -82.13 77.15 10.62
CA LYS A 79 -82.05 75.92 9.82
C LYS A 79 -80.63 75.70 9.29
N MET A 80 -79.97 76.74 8.78
CA MET A 80 -78.57 76.64 8.32
C MET A 80 -77.61 76.34 9.48
N ALA A 81 -77.82 76.93 10.66
CA ALA A 81 -77.03 76.61 11.86
C ALA A 81 -77.24 75.16 12.33
N LEU A 82 -78.46 74.64 12.26
CA LEU A 82 -78.73 73.23 12.58
C LEU A 82 -78.09 72.27 11.58
N GLU A 83 -78.09 72.59 10.29
CA GLU A 83 -77.42 71.77 9.26
C GLU A 83 -75.88 71.79 9.41
N THR A 84 -75.28 72.92 9.79
CA THR A 84 -73.84 72.98 10.06
C THR A 84 -73.46 72.24 11.35
N ILE A 85 -74.27 72.34 12.41
CA ILE A 85 -74.10 71.56 13.64
C ILE A 85 -74.22 70.06 13.35
N ALA A 86 -75.19 69.65 12.53
CA ALA A 86 -75.34 68.24 12.14
C ALA A 86 -74.12 67.72 11.35
N LYS A 87 -73.60 68.50 10.39
CA LYS A 87 -72.37 68.15 9.65
C LYS A 87 -71.14 68.07 10.57
N LEU A 88 -71.00 69.01 11.50
CA LEU A 88 -69.91 68.99 12.47
C LEU A 88 -70.03 67.82 13.46
N ALA A 89 -71.25 67.46 13.86
CA ALA A 89 -71.50 66.28 14.69
C ALA A 89 -71.14 64.99 13.94
N GLU A 90 -71.53 64.85 12.68
CA GLU A 90 -71.16 63.70 11.84
C GLU A 90 -69.63 63.62 11.61
N GLN A 91 -68.97 64.76 11.40
CA GLN A 91 -67.51 64.82 11.33
C GLN A 91 -66.85 64.46 12.66
N SER A 92 -67.39 64.93 13.79
CA SER A 92 -66.90 64.59 15.12
C SER A 92 -67.05 63.09 15.40
N GLU A 93 -68.20 62.49 15.05
CA GLU A 93 -68.43 61.05 15.16
C GLU A 93 -67.49 60.26 14.25
N GLY A 94 -67.25 60.73 13.02
CA GLY A 94 -66.31 60.11 12.09
C GLY A 94 -64.87 60.15 12.59
N LEU A 95 -64.43 61.30 13.13
CA LEU A 95 -63.12 61.45 13.76
C LEU A 95 -63.01 60.59 15.03
N GLN A 96 -64.07 60.50 15.83
CA GLN A 96 -64.13 59.65 17.02
C GLN A 96 -63.93 58.17 16.65
N ARG A 97 -64.66 57.67 15.63
CA ARG A 97 -64.49 56.28 15.14
C ARG A 97 -63.09 56.02 14.60
N ARG A 98 -62.48 57.00 13.91
CA ARG A 98 -61.10 56.89 13.42
C ARG A 98 -60.09 56.85 14.57
N MET A 99 -60.25 57.71 15.58
CA MET A 99 -59.41 57.69 16.77
C MET A 99 -59.54 56.38 17.54
N GLU A 100 -60.75 55.84 17.65
CA GLU A 100 -60.99 54.53 18.29
C GLU A 100 -60.33 53.40 17.51
N SER A 101 -60.45 53.38 16.18
CA SER A 101 -59.77 52.40 15.32
C SER A 101 -58.24 52.52 15.36
N GLU A 102 -57.69 53.74 15.38
CA GLU A 102 -56.26 53.97 15.53
C GLU A 102 -55.77 53.60 16.94
N ALA A 103 -56.57 53.83 17.98
CA ALA A 103 -56.26 53.42 19.35
C ALA A 103 -56.23 51.89 19.49
N GLU A 104 -57.17 51.18 18.84
CA GLU A 104 -57.18 49.72 18.80
C GLU A 104 -55.97 49.17 18.01
N GLY A 105 -55.65 49.77 16.87
CA GLY A 105 -54.44 49.42 16.10
C GLY A 105 -53.14 49.69 16.85
N ASN A 106 -53.05 50.79 17.61
CA ASN A 106 -51.91 51.04 18.50
C ASN A 106 -51.83 50.01 19.62
N ARG A 107 -52.97 49.54 20.13
CA ARG A 107 -52.99 48.49 21.17
C ARG A 107 -52.46 47.17 20.63
N THR A 108 -52.90 46.76 19.44
CA THR A 108 -52.40 45.53 18.80
C THR A 108 -50.91 45.62 18.47
N LEU A 109 -50.45 46.75 17.93
CA LEU A 109 -49.02 46.97 17.67
C LEU A 109 -48.19 46.96 18.95
N GLN A 110 -48.73 47.50 20.06
CA GLN A 110 -48.05 47.45 21.35
C GLN A 110 -47.95 46.01 21.88
N GLU A 111 -49.01 45.21 21.74
CA GLU A 111 -49.01 43.77 22.07
C GLU A 111 -47.97 43.01 21.23
N GLU A 112 -47.89 43.27 19.91
CA GLU A 112 -46.88 42.68 19.02
C GLU A 112 -45.44 43.09 19.38
N ILE A 113 -45.22 44.35 19.75
CA ILE A 113 -43.91 44.84 20.21
C ILE A 113 -43.50 44.12 21.50
N GLU A 114 -44.42 43.97 22.45
CA GLU A 114 -44.15 43.26 23.71
C GLU A 114 -43.82 41.79 23.47
N ASP A 115 -44.52 41.13 22.56
CA ASP A 115 -44.25 39.74 22.19
C ASP A 115 -42.90 39.59 21.47
N ALA A 116 -42.58 40.48 20.53
CA ALA A 116 -41.27 40.50 19.88
C ALA A 116 -40.14 40.75 20.90
N GLN A 117 -40.34 41.65 21.87
CA GLN A 117 -39.38 41.90 22.95
C GLN A 117 -39.20 40.67 23.84
N ARG A 118 -40.28 39.95 24.19
CA ARG A 118 -40.21 38.69 24.93
C ARG A 118 -39.43 37.62 24.16
N GLN A 119 -39.66 37.48 22.86
CA GLN A 119 -38.91 36.56 22.01
C GLN A 119 -37.42 36.91 21.93
N ILE A 120 -37.09 38.19 21.74
CA ILE A 120 -35.70 38.66 21.75
C ILE A 120 -35.03 38.38 23.09
N PHE A 121 -35.74 38.59 24.21
CA PHE A 121 -35.22 38.30 25.54
C PHE A 121 -34.95 36.80 25.72
N SER A 122 -35.89 35.93 25.34
CA SER A 122 -35.70 34.47 25.39
C SER A 122 -34.50 34.02 24.56
N LEU A 123 -34.37 34.50 23.32
CA LEU A 123 -33.23 34.17 22.46
C LEU A 123 -31.90 34.66 23.02
N ARG A 124 -31.88 35.84 23.66
CA ARG A 124 -30.68 36.35 24.35
C ARG A 124 -30.35 35.54 25.59
N GLU A 125 -31.34 35.10 26.35
CA GLU A 125 -31.15 34.25 27.51
C GLU A 125 -30.59 32.88 27.10
N ASP A 126 -31.13 32.28 26.04
CA ASP A 126 -30.64 31.01 25.50
C ASP A 126 -29.26 31.14 24.89
N MET A 127 -28.98 32.22 24.13
CA MET A 127 -27.62 32.53 23.71
C MET A 127 -26.68 32.75 24.90
N GLY A 128 -27.16 33.33 26.00
CA GLY A 128 -26.41 33.50 27.26
C GLY A 128 -26.08 32.16 27.93
N LYS A 129 -27.03 31.22 27.98
CA LYS A 129 -26.85 29.87 28.52
C LYS A 129 -25.81 29.07 27.72
N VAL A 130 -25.72 29.28 26.41
CA VAL A 130 -24.76 28.63 25.51
C VAL A 130 -23.39 29.36 25.50
N GLY A 131 -23.20 30.37 26.35
CA GLY A 131 -21.91 31.05 26.57
C GLY A 131 -21.75 32.38 25.81
N GLY A 132 -22.81 32.91 25.22
CA GLY A 132 -22.83 34.18 24.49
C GLY A 132 -22.41 34.07 23.02
N VAL A 133 -22.43 35.21 22.33
CA VAL A 133 -22.22 35.30 20.86
C VAL A 133 -20.85 34.76 20.43
N ASN A 134 -19.83 34.88 21.28
CA ASN A 134 -18.46 34.45 20.96
C ASN A 134 -18.16 33.00 21.37
N ALA A 135 -19.01 32.34 22.17
CA ALA A 135 -18.73 30.98 22.64
C ALA A 135 -18.61 29.97 21.49
N ALA A 136 -19.43 30.11 20.45
CA ALA A 136 -19.33 29.26 19.27
C ALA A 136 -18.00 29.45 18.54
N GLN A 137 -17.56 30.71 18.36
CA GLN A 137 -16.28 31.01 17.70
C GLN A 137 -15.08 30.55 18.53
N ASP A 138 -15.12 30.73 19.86
CA ASP A 138 -14.04 30.32 20.75
C ASP A 138 -13.96 28.80 20.87
N ASN A 139 -15.10 28.10 20.85
CA ASN A 139 -15.12 26.63 20.79
C ASN A 139 -14.54 26.11 19.46
N VAL A 140 -14.90 26.71 18.32
CA VAL A 140 -14.29 26.36 17.02
C VAL A 140 -12.78 26.60 17.03
N LYS A 141 -12.31 27.73 17.58
CA LYS A 141 -10.87 28.00 17.73
C LYS A 141 -10.18 27.00 18.67
N ALA A 142 -10.83 26.59 19.75
CA ALA A 142 -10.30 25.59 20.69
C ALA A 142 -10.17 24.21 20.01
N VAL A 143 -11.21 23.79 19.28
CA VAL A 143 -11.20 22.55 18.49
C VAL A 143 -10.10 22.60 17.43
N GLN A 144 -9.96 23.71 16.71
CA GLN A 144 -8.89 23.86 15.69
C GLN A 144 -7.49 23.75 16.30
N LYS A 145 -7.26 24.35 17.48
CA LYS A 145 -6.00 24.20 18.21
C LYS A 145 -5.76 22.74 18.61
N GLN A 146 -6.80 22.04 19.06
CA GLN A 146 -6.70 20.63 19.42
C GLN A 146 -6.39 19.75 18.22
N ILE A 147 -7.04 19.98 17.07
CA ILE A 147 -6.74 19.31 15.81
C ILE A 147 -5.27 19.49 15.44
N ARG A 148 -4.77 20.73 15.48
CA ARG A 148 -3.35 21.02 15.16
C ARG A 148 -2.36 20.31 16.09
N ILE A 149 -2.69 20.20 17.38
CA ILE A 149 -1.85 19.46 18.35
C ILE A 149 -1.85 17.96 18.02
N LEU A 150 -3.01 17.41 17.66
CA LEU A 150 -3.14 16.00 17.30
C LEU A 150 -2.43 15.69 15.97
N GLU A 151 -2.53 16.56 14.97
CA GLU A 151 -1.79 16.48 13.71
C GLU A 151 -0.29 16.48 13.96
N ASN A 152 0.24 17.47 14.71
CA ASN A 152 1.66 17.52 15.05
C ASN A 152 2.13 16.26 15.81
N ARG A 153 1.27 15.70 16.68
CA ARG A 153 1.59 14.47 17.41
C ARG A 153 1.58 13.24 16.49
N LEU A 154 0.67 13.21 15.51
CA LEU A 154 0.62 12.18 14.48
C LEU A 154 1.87 12.25 13.61
N ASP A 155 2.25 13.43 13.13
CA ASP A 155 3.45 13.65 12.32
C ASP A 155 4.72 13.24 13.06
N HIS A 156 4.83 13.59 14.35
CA HIS A 156 5.95 13.14 15.18
C HIS A 156 5.96 11.61 15.38
N GLY A 157 4.78 11.01 15.47
CA GLY A 157 4.62 9.56 15.51
C GLY A 157 5.06 8.90 14.20
N MET A 158 4.67 9.47 13.07
CA MET A 158 5.03 9.01 11.72
C MET A 158 6.53 9.15 11.46
N HIS A 159 7.15 10.27 11.86
CA HIS A 159 8.60 10.42 11.77
C HIS A 159 9.33 9.35 12.57
N LYS A 160 8.96 9.12 13.83
CA LYS A 160 9.56 8.05 14.65
C LYS A 160 9.36 6.65 14.06
N PHE A 161 8.19 6.40 13.47
CA PHE A 161 7.90 5.15 12.80
C PHE A 161 8.79 4.95 11.56
N ASN A 162 8.94 5.99 10.74
CA ASN A 162 9.82 5.97 9.57
C ASN A 162 11.30 5.81 9.96
N ASP A 163 11.74 6.46 11.03
CA ASP A 163 13.09 6.28 11.60
C ASP A 163 13.30 4.83 12.06
N ALA A 164 12.32 4.25 12.74
CA ALA A 164 12.36 2.85 13.19
C ALA A 164 12.36 1.87 12.00
N ILE A 165 11.62 2.15 10.92
CA ILE A 165 11.67 1.36 9.68
C ILE A 165 13.07 1.44 9.07
N THR A 166 13.64 2.64 8.97
CA THR A 166 14.97 2.85 8.39
C THR A 166 16.04 2.13 9.20
N ALA A 167 15.98 2.20 10.53
CA ALA A 167 16.87 1.46 11.41
C ALA A 167 16.70 -0.06 11.25
N ASN A 168 15.47 -0.56 11.16
CA ASN A 168 15.21 -1.98 10.91
C ASN A 168 15.73 -2.43 9.55
N ARG A 169 15.61 -1.60 8.51
CA ARG A 169 16.17 -1.89 7.18
C ARG A 169 17.68 -2.02 7.25
N SER A 170 18.36 -1.08 7.90
CA SER A 170 19.82 -1.14 8.11
C SER A 170 20.24 -2.40 8.88
N LEU A 171 19.52 -2.76 9.95
CA LEU A 171 19.79 -3.98 10.70
C LEU A 171 19.59 -5.25 9.86
N ARG A 172 18.56 -5.30 9.00
CA ARG A 172 18.34 -6.41 8.07
C ARG A 172 19.49 -6.54 7.06
N GLU A 173 19.93 -5.42 6.48
CA GLU A 173 21.08 -5.40 5.56
C GLU A 173 22.39 -5.85 6.26
N GLN A 174 22.59 -5.46 7.52
CA GLN A 174 23.72 -5.94 8.33
C GLN A 174 23.62 -7.45 8.58
N ILE A 175 22.43 -7.97 8.93
CA ILE A 175 22.21 -9.42 9.12
C ILE A 175 22.53 -10.18 7.83
N ASP A 176 22.07 -9.70 6.68
CA ASP A 176 22.31 -10.36 5.39
C ASP A 176 23.79 -10.30 4.99
N THR A 177 24.49 -9.22 5.33
CA THR A 177 25.94 -9.11 5.17
C THR A 177 26.67 -10.14 6.04
N LEU A 178 26.35 -10.20 7.34
CA LEU A 178 26.94 -11.19 8.26
C LEU A 178 26.63 -12.63 7.84
N ARG A 179 25.46 -12.90 7.27
CA ARG A 179 25.10 -14.22 6.72
C ARG A 179 25.96 -14.58 5.51
N ARG A 180 26.16 -13.65 4.57
CA ARG A 180 27.05 -13.86 3.42
C ARG A 180 28.48 -14.10 3.86
N GLU A 181 28.98 -13.29 4.79
CA GLU A 181 30.32 -13.48 5.37
C GLU A 181 30.44 -14.86 6.03
N ARG A 182 29.44 -15.28 6.81
CA ARG A 182 29.45 -16.60 7.45
C ARG A 182 29.51 -17.75 6.44
N VAL A 183 28.78 -17.68 5.34
CA VAL A 183 28.86 -18.70 4.28
C VAL A 183 30.28 -18.78 3.72
N VAL A 184 30.91 -17.63 3.45
CA VAL A 184 32.31 -17.59 2.99
C VAL A 184 33.27 -18.17 4.03
N PHE A 185 33.07 -17.84 5.32
CA PHE A 185 33.88 -18.40 6.41
C PHE A 185 33.72 -19.92 6.53
N ASP A 186 32.49 -20.43 6.45
CA ASP A 186 32.20 -21.86 6.54
C ASP A 186 32.83 -22.62 5.35
N ASP A 187 32.82 -22.04 4.14
CA ASP A 187 33.48 -22.59 2.96
C ASP A 187 35.01 -22.62 3.11
N ILE A 188 35.61 -21.54 3.60
CA ILE A 188 37.05 -21.49 3.88
C ILE A 188 37.40 -22.53 4.96
N TYR A 189 36.60 -22.64 6.01
CA TYR A 189 36.82 -23.59 7.10
C TYR A 189 36.78 -25.04 6.59
N ARG A 190 35.82 -25.39 5.72
CA ARG A 190 35.75 -26.70 5.08
C ARG A 190 37.01 -26.99 4.27
N LYS A 191 37.41 -26.07 3.39
CA LYS A 191 38.64 -26.22 2.59
C LYS A 191 39.87 -26.43 3.47
N LEU A 192 40.02 -25.62 4.53
CA LEU A 192 41.14 -25.74 5.45
C LEU A 192 41.13 -27.09 6.19
N ASN A 193 39.95 -27.60 6.54
CA ASN A 193 39.79 -28.88 7.19
C ASN A 193 40.10 -30.05 6.23
N ASP A 194 39.69 -29.95 4.97
CA ASP A 194 40.01 -30.93 3.93
C ASP A 194 41.51 -30.95 3.63
N GLU A 195 42.16 -29.79 3.52
CA GLU A 195 43.62 -29.67 3.39
C GLU A 195 44.34 -30.28 4.60
N LEU A 196 43.84 -30.05 5.81
CA LEU A 196 44.40 -30.64 7.03
C LEU A 196 44.27 -32.16 7.03
N LEU A 197 43.14 -32.69 6.57
CA LEU A 197 42.93 -34.14 6.43
C LEU A 197 43.86 -34.73 5.37
N GLN A 198 44.00 -34.06 4.22
CA GLN A 198 44.94 -34.46 3.17
C GLN A 198 46.37 -34.50 3.71
N LYS A 199 46.81 -33.48 4.44
CA LYS A 199 48.15 -33.45 5.04
C LYS A 199 48.36 -34.55 6.08
N LYS A 200 47.33 -34.92 6.84
CA LYS A 200 47.39 -36.08 7.75
C LYS A 200 47.54 -37.40 7.00
N ASN A 201 46.82 -37.56 5.89
CA ASN A 201 46.95 -38.76 5.04
C ASN A 201 48.32 -38.83 4.37
N GLU A 202 48.84 -37.71 3.85
CA GLU A 202 50.21 -37.62 3.32
C GLU A 202 51.24 -37.97 4.39
N MET A 203 51.08 -37.46 5.61
CA MET A 203 51.94 -37.80 6.75
C MET A 203 51.87 -39.29 7.10
N ALA A 204 50.68 -39.89 7.12
CA ALA A 204 50.51 -41.32 7.34
C ALA A 204 51.19 -42.15 6.25
N ASN A 205 51.01 -41.78 4.98
CA ASN A 205 51.67 -42.44 3.85
C ASN A 205 53.20 -42.36 3.94
N ILE A 206 53.76 -41.22 4.34
CA ILE A 206 55.21 -41.06 4.53
C ILE A 206 55.70 -41.95 5.68
N ILE A 207 54.93 -42.07 6.77
CA ILE A 207 55.27 -42.97 7.89
C ILE A 207 55.26 -44.43 7.43
N ASP A 208 54.26 -44.85 6.65
CA ASP A 208 54.19 -46.22 6.12
C ASP A 208 55.34 -46.53 5.16
N GLN A 209 55.68 -45.58 4.27
CA GLN A 209 56.84 -45.70 3.40
C GLN A 209 58.15 -45.78 4.20
N ALA A 210 58.29 -44.96 5.24
CA ALA A 210 59.45 -45.00 6.12
C ALA A 210 59.55 -46.35 6.85
N ASN A 211 58.45 -46.86 7.39
CA ASN A 211 58.39 -48.18 8.03
C ASN A 211 58.78 -49.30 7.06
N SER A 212 58.25 -49.30 5.85
CA SER A 212 58.63 -50.27 4.82
C SER A 212 60.12 -50.18 4.45
N ALA A 213 60.67 -48.97 4.35
CA ALA A 213 62.10 -48.78 4.12
C ALA A 213 62.96 -49.27 5.31
N TYR A 214 62.50 -49.07 6.55
CA TYR A 214 63.17 -49.60 7.74
C TYR A 214 63.15 -51.14 7.77
N GLU A 215 62.01 -51.77 7.46
CA GLU A 215 61.90 -53.22 7.37
C GLU A 215 62.80 -53.80 6.27
N ALA A 216 62.84 -53.18 5.10
CA ALA A 216 63.72 -53.58 4.01
C ALA A 216 65.20 -53.47 4.40
N ARG A 217 65.58 -52.36 5.05
CA ARG A 217 66.94 -52.16 5.57
C ARG A 217 67.30 -53.22 6.61
N ASP A 218 66.43 -53.46 7.58
CA ASP A 218 66.68 -54.38 8.68
C ASP A 218 66.76 -55.84 8.16
N SER A 219 65.92 -56.21 7.19
CA SER A 219 66.01 -57.47 6.45
C SER A 219 67.35 -57.62 5.73
N ALA A 220 67.79 -56.59 4.98
CA ALA A 220 69.08 -56.61 4.30
C ALA A 220 70.26 -56.70 5.28
N GLN A 221 70.20 -56.00 6.42
CA GLN A 221 71.20 -56.10 7.47
C GLN A 221 71.23 -57.50 8.11
N ALA A 222 70.07 -58.12 8.34
CA ALA A 222 69.98 -59.49 8.84
C ALA A 222 70.57 -60.50 7.86
N GLN A 223 70.26 -60.37 6.56
CA GLN A 223 70.86 -61.21 5.50
C GLN A 223 72.37 -61.03 5.42
N MET A 224 72.85 -59.79 5.47
CA MET A 224 74.29 -59.48 5.46
C MET A 224 75.00 -60.07 6.69
N ALA A 225 74.40 -59.98 7.88
CA ALA A 225 74.94 -60.60 9.09
C ALA A 225 74.98 -62.13 8.98
N SER A 226 73.93 -62.76 8.43
CA SER A 226 73.90 -64.22 8.21
C SER A 226 74.95 -64.67 7.20
N LEU A 227 75.10 -63.97 6.07
CA LEU A 227 76.11 -64.28 5.06
C LEU A 227 77.52 -64.12 5.63
N LYS A 228 77.75 -63.08 6.43
CA LYS A 228 79.03 -62.90 7.12
C LYS A 228 79.32 -64.04 8.09
N GLN A 229 78.34 -64.44 8.90
CA GLN A 229 78.49 -65.58 9.81
C GLN A 229 78.76 -66.89 9.05
N GLN A 230 78.10 -67.10 7.91
CA GLN A 230 78.36 -68.26 7.06
C GLN A 230 79.77 -68.23 6.47
N ALA A 231 80.20 -67.09 5.93
CA ALA A 231 81.56 -66.92 5.40
C ALA A 231 82.63 -67.13 6.48
N ASP A 232 82.43 -66.60 7.69
CA ASP A 232 83.34 -66.81 8.82
C ASP A 232 83.41 -68.30 9.22
N LYS A 233 82.28 -69.01 9.18
CA LYS A 233 82.22 -70.45 9.45
C LYS A 233 82.93 -71.28 8.37
N GLU A 234 82.67 -70.99 7.11
CA GLU A 234 83.33 -71.63 5.96
C GLU A 234 84.85 -71.37 5.98
N HIS A 235 85.27 -70.14 6.30
CA HIS A 235 86.69 -69.82 6.51
C HIS A 235 87.31 -70.61 7.67
N ALA A 236 86.60 -70.73 8.80
CA ALA A 236 87.08 -71.51 9.94
C ALA A 236 87.18 -73.01 9.62
N GLU A 237 86.22 -73.56 8.85
CA GLU A 237 86.24 -74.94 8.35
C GLU A 237 87.42 -75.14 7.37
N PHE A 238 87.60 -74.23 6.41
CA PHE A 238 88.73 -74.24 5.49
C PHE A 238 90.08 -74.17 6.22
N GLU A 239 90.23 -73.30 7.21
CA GLU A 239 91.45 -73.25 8.02
C GLU A 239 91.72 -74.56 8.76
N LYS A 240 90.67 -75.22 9.25
CA LYS A 240 90.80 -76.51 9.94
C LYS A 240 91.25 -77.58 8.97
N GLU A 241 90.61 -77.69 7.81
CA GLU A 241 91.00 -78.61 6.74
C GLU A 241 92.42 -78.33 6.27
N TRP A 242 92.80 -77.06 6.10
CA TRP A 242 94.15 -76.65 5.73
C TRP A 242 95.19 -77.09 6.76
N LYS A 243 94.90 -76.91 8.06
CA LYS A 243 95.75 -77.40 9.15
C LYS A 243 95.85 -78.92 9.17
N GLU A 244 94.76 -79.63 8.91
CA GLU A 244 94.73 -81.10 8.82
C GLU A 244 95.54 -81.60 7.61
N LEU A 245 95.38 -80.99 6.44
CA LEU A 245 96.16 -81.28 5.23
C LEU A 245 97.65 -80.97 5.45
N GLY A 246 97.95 -79.85 6.10
CA GLY A 246 99.30 -79.48 6.51
C GLY A 246 99.94 -80.53 7.42
N LYS A 247 99.22 -81.02 8.43
CA LYS A 247 99.66 -82.14 9.29
C LYS A 247 99.86 -83.43 8.50
N LEU A 248 98.98 -83.74 7.55
CA LEU A 248 99.11 -84.93 6.70
C LEU A 248 100.36 -84.85 5.83
N ILE A 249 100.63 -83.70 5.22
CA ILE A 249 101.84 -83.44 4.43
C ILE A 249 103.08 -83.49 5.33
N GLU A 250 103.03 -82.93 6.53
CA GLU A 250 104.15 -82.99 7.49
C GLU A 250 104.41 -84.43 7.93
N ASN A 251 103.36 -85.21 8.20
CA ASN A 251 103.47 -86.64 8.49
C ASN A 251 104.01 -87.43 7.30
N ASP A 252 103.58 -87.15 6.06
CA ASP A 252 104.10 -87.78 4.84
C ASP A 252 105.56 -87.38 4.59
N LYS A 253 105.93 -86.12 4.83
CA LYS A 253 107.31 -85.62 4.77
C LYS A 253 108.16 -86.31 5.83
N ARG A 254 107.69 -86.42 7.07
CA ARG A 254 108.37 -87.13 8.15
C ARG A 254 108.52 -88.62 7.83
N MET A 255 107.50 -89.24 7.24
CA MET A 255 107.55 -90.64 6.81
C MET A 255 108.52 -90.83 5.63
N LYS A 256 108.53 -89.92 4.65
CA LYS A 256 109.49 -89.91 3.53
C LYS A 256 110.90 -89.64 4.00
N GLU A 257 111.12 -88.73 4.94
CA GLU A 257 112.42 -88.48 5.56
C GLU A 257 112.87 -89.69 6.38
N PHE A 258 111.97 -90.33 7.12
CA PHE A 258 112.23 -91.59 7.82
C PHE A 258 112.55 -92.72 6.85
N MET A 259 111.82 -92.86 5.75
CA MET A 259 112.08 -93.84 4.69
C MET A 259 113.37 -93.52 3.94
N LYS A 260 113.72 -92.25 3.72
CA LYS A 260 114.98 -91.82 3.11
C LYS A 260 116.16 -92.02 4.06
N ALA A 261 115.98 -91.85 5.36
CA ALA A 261 116.96 -92.19 6.38
C ALA A 261 117.15 -93.71 6.49
N LYS A 262 116.08 -94.49 6.38
CA LYS A 262 116.09 -95.95 6.37
C LYS A 262 116.61 -96.53 5.05
N LEU A 263 116.39 -95.85 3.92
CA LEU A 263 116.99 -96.14 2.62
C LEU A 263 118.47 -95.77 2.64
N LYS A 264 118.88 -94.60 3.16
CA LYS A 264 120.29 -94.28 3.41
C LYS A 264 120.98 -95.26 4.37
N SER A 265 120.25 -95.90 5.29
CA SER A 265 120.78 -96.98 6.14
C SER A 265 120.74 -98.37 5.47
N LYS A 266 120.14 -98.50 4.27
CA LYS A 266 120.06 -99.73 3.47
C LYS A 266 120.80 -99.65 2.13
N ASP A 267 121.22 -98.45 1.70
CA ASP A 267 121.88 -98.19 0.41
C ASP A 267 123.40 -98.47 0.41
N ASP A 268 123.91 -99.13 1.46
CA ASP A 268 125.30 -99.61 1.53
C ASP A 268 125.39 -101.15 1.50
N LYS A 269 124.36 -101.82 0.99
CA LYS A 269 124.43 -103.22 0.53
C LYS A 269 123.57 -103.43 -0.72
N THR A 270 124.26 -103.73 -1.82
CA THR A 270 123.80 -104.48 -3.02
C THR A 270 122.65 -103.83 -3.81
N GLN A 271 122.91 -103.12 -4.91
CA GLN A 271 123.29 -103.62 -6.25
C GLN A 271 122.39 -104.73 -6.82
N ASP A 272 121.74 -104.37 -7.93
CA ASP A 272 121.28 -105.21 -9.06
C ASP A 272 120.05 -106.11 -8.88
N SER A 273 118.93 -105.74 -9.53
CA SER A 273 118.24 -106.67 -10.44
C SER A 273 117.19 -105.94 -11.29
N LEU A 274 117.42 -106.02 -12.60
CA LEU A 274 116.55 -105.56 -13.68
C LEU A 274 115.27 -106.38 -13.80
N THR A 275 114.19 -105.67 -14.13
CA THR A 275 113.11 -106.06 -15.06
C THR A 275 112.37 -107.38 -14.81
N LYS A 276 111.06 -107.22 -14.59
CA LYS A 276 109.91 -107.97 -15.16
C LYS A 276 108.92 -108.27 -14.06
N ASP A 277 107.86 -107.48 -14.02
CA ASP A 277 106.53 -107.92 -13.58
C ASP A 277 105.49 -107.00 -14.24
N GLU A 278 105.47 -107.13 -15.56
CA GLU A 278 104.43 -106.68 -16.46
C GLU A 278 103.23 -107.63 -16.31
N ASP A 279 102.39 -107.45 -15.29
CA ASP A 279 101.01 -108.02 -15.31
C ASP A 279 100.03 -107.52 -14.22
N LYS A 280 100.33 -106.41 -13.54
CA LYS A 280 99.36 -105.75 -12.63
C LYS A 280 98.87 -104.38 -13.10
N LEU A 281 99.31 -103.92 -14.28
CA LEU A 281 98.91 -102.62 -14.82
C LEU A 281 97.69 -102.67 -15.76
N LYS A 282 97.22 -103.86 -16.17
CA LYS A 282 96.11 -104.01 -17.13
C LYS A 282 94.68 -103.91 -16.54
N LYS A 283 94.51 -103.67 -15.23
CA LYS A 283 93.18 -103.44 -14.61
C LYS A 283 92.95 -102.02 -14.06
N LYS A 284 93.94 -101.14 -14.13
CA LYS A 284 93.76 -99.69 -13.83
C LYS A 284 93.57 -98.84 -15.09
N ILE A 285 93.96 -99.34 -16.26
CA ILE A 285 93.82 -98.61 -17.53
C ILE A 285 92.37 -98.65 -18.06
N THR A 286 91.56 -99.63 -17.69
CA THR A 286 90.16 -99.72 -18.15
C THR A 286 89.18 -98.84 -17.36
N ARG A 287 89.60 -98.22 -16.25
CA ARG A 287 88.80 -97.22 -15.54
C ARG A 287 89.07 -95.79 -16.04
N ASN A 288 90.30 -95.52 -16.46
CA ASN A 288 90.68 -94.24 -17.08
C ASN A 288 90.25 -94.13 -18.55
N GLY A 289 89.84 -95.24 -19.19
CA GLY A 289 89.27 -95.25 -20.53
C GLY A 289 87.84 -94.70 -20.60
N TRP A 290 87.04 -94.82 -19.53
CA TRP A 290 85.70 -94.20 -19.48
C TRP A 290 85.78 -92.71 -19.17
N ASP A 291 86.68 -92.28 -18.27
CA ASP A 291 86.95 -90.84 -18.08
C ASP A 291 87.61 -90.21 -19.31
N SER A 292 88.46 -90.94 -20.04
CA SER A 292 89.01 -90.44 -21.32
C SER A 292 87.96 -90.43 -22.44
N ALA A 293 87.03 -91.39 -22.49
CA ALA A 293 85.96 -91.41 -23.48
C ALA A 293 84.89 -90.35 -23.20
N ASN A 294 84.47 -90.16 -21.94
CA ASN A 294 83.61 -89.04 -21.56
C ASN A 294 84.33 -87.71 -21.75
N SER A 295 85.61 -87.61 -21.38
CA SER A 295 86.42 -86.42 -21.65
C SER A 295 86.52 -86.14 -23.14
N LEU A 296 86.79 -87.15 -23.99
CA LEU A 296 86.85 -87.01 -25.44
C LEU A 296 85.48 -86.69 -26.06
N VAL A 297 84.37 -87.22 -25.53
CA VAL A 297 83.01 -86.86 -25.95
C VAL A 297 82.63 -85.44 -25.52
N THR A 298 83.02 -84.98 -24.33
CA THR A 298 82.87 -83.57 -23.94
C THR A 298 83.81 -82.65 -24.69
N ILE A 299 85.03 -83.09 -25.03
CA ILE A 299 85.99 -82.31 -25.83
C ILE A 299 85.50 -82.20 -27.26
N THR A 300 84.95 -83.25 -27.86
CA THR A 300 84.36 -83.22 -29.21
C THR A 300 83.06 -82.41 -29.24
N ALA A 301 82.18 -82.55 -28.25
CA ALA A 301 80.98 -81.71 -28.15
C ALA A 301 81.32 -80.23 -27.89
N ASN A 302 82.38 -79.94 -27.12
CA ASN A 302 82.87 -78.58 -26.93
C ASN A 302 83.60 -78.07 -28.18
N GLN A 303 84.31 -78.92 -28.92
CA GLN A 303 84.93 -78.55 -30.20
C GLN A 303 83.88 -78.27 -31.28
N GLU A 304 82.77 -79.02 -31.32
CA GLU A 304 81.66 -78.74 -32.23
C GLU A 304 80.96 -77.43 -31.86
N LYS A 305 80.80 -77.12 -30.56
CA LYS A 305 80.30 -75.81 -30.11
C LYS A 305 81.28 -74.68 -30.41
N VAL A 306 82.58 -74.89 -30.20
CA VAL A 306 83.61 -73.91 -30.55
C VAL A 306 83.65 -73.70 -32.06
N ALA A 307 83.56 -74.74 -32.87
CA ALA A 307 83.48 -74.65 -34.32
C ALA A 307 82.20 -73.93 -34.79
N SER A 308 81.05 -74.17 -34.14
CA SER A 308 79.81 -73.46 -34.50
C SER A 308 79.85 -72.00 -34.07
N TYR A 309 80.47 -71.68 -32.93
CA TYR A 309 80.73 -70.30 -32.52
C TYR A 309 81.75 -69.62 -33.44
N GLU A 310 82.83 -70.29 -33.82
CA GLU A 310 83.80 -69.80 -34.80
C GLU A 310 83.16 -69.55 -36.17
N GLU A 311 82.27 -70.43 -36.63
CA GLU A 311 81.52 -70.23 -37.88
C GLU A 311 80.49 -69.08 -37.76
N ALA A 312 79.86 -68.92 -36.60
CA ALA A 312 78.98 -67.77 -36.33
C ALA A 312 79.77 -66.45 -36.26
N PHE A 313 80.93 -66.44 -35.60
CA PHE A 313 81.82 -65.28 -35.53
C PHE A 313 82.41 -64.95 -36.90
N ALA A 314 82.79 -65.94 -37.71
CA ALA A 314 83.26 -65.71 -39.08
C ALA A 314 82.17 -65.10 -39.97
N ARG A 315 80.91 -65.54 -39.82
CA ARG A 315 79.76 -64.94 -40.51
C ARG A 315 79.50 -63.49 -40.06
N ILE A 316 79.57 -63.23 -38.75
CA ILE A 316 79.40 -61.88 -38.20
C ILE A 316 80.55 -60.98 -38.64
N GLN A 317 81.79 -61.44 -38.58
CA GLN A 317 82.99 -60.73 -39.04
C GLN A 317 82.92 -60.39 -40.54
N ALA A 318 82.42 -61.31 -41.37
CA ALA A 318 82.20 -61.06 -42.80
C ALA A 318 81.08 -60.02 -43.06
N ALA A 319 80.08 -59.94 -42.18
CA ALA A 319 78.96 -59.00 -42.33
C ALA A 319 79.25 -57.60 -41.74
N THR A 320 80.03 -57.52 -40.66
CA THR A 320 80.33 -56.26 -39.95
C THR A 320 81.66 -55.63 -40.36
N GLY A 321 82.60 -56.40 -40.91
CA GLY A 321 83.91 -55.93 -41.37
C GLY A 321 84.92 -55.58 -40.26
N ILE A 322 84.61 -55.91 -39.00
CA ILE A 322 85.46 -55.62 -37.83
C ILE A 322 86.46 -56.78 -37.65
N CYS A 323 87.76 -56.49 -37.78
CA CYS A 323 88.81 -57.51 -37.77
C CYS A 323 89.24 -57.96 -36.36
N ASP A 324 88.93 -57.17 -35.32
CA ASP A 324 89.28 -57.47 -33.94
C ASP A 324 88.09 -58.11 -33.19
N ILE A 325 88.32 -59.30 -32.63
CA ILE A 325 87.30 -60.09 -31.93
C ILE A 325 86.90 -59.41 -30.63
N ASP A 326 87.85 -58.79 -29.92
CA ASP A 326 87.59 -58.13 -28.66
C ASP A 326 86.74 -56.85 -28.86
N GLU A 327 86.97 -56.13 -29.96
CA GLU A 327 86.15 -54.97 -30.36
C GLU A 327 84.71 -55.38 -30.74
N LEU A 328 84.57 -56.51 -31.45
CA LEU A 328 83.25 -57.05 -31.81
C LEU A 328 82.45 -57.45 -30.56
N VAL A 329 83.09 -58.13 -29.60
CA VAL A 329 82.45 -58.53 -28.33
C VAL A 329 82.07 -57.30 -27.51
N GLN A 330 82.94 -56.29 -27.41
CA GLN A 330 82.61 -55.04 -26.71
C GLN A 330 81.45 -54.30 -27.38
N ASN A 331 81.42 -54.21 -28.71
CA ASN A 331 80.30 -53.60 -29.42
C ASN A 331 79.01 -54.41 -29.26
N PHE A 332 79.09 -55.74 -29.17
CA PHE A 332 77.93 -56.58 -28.91
C PHE A 332 77.41 -56.43 -27.49
N ILE A 333 78.29 -56.38 -26.49
CA ILE A 333 77.92 -56.10 -25.09
C ILE A 333 77.30 -54.71 -24.97
N ASN A 334 77.89 -53.69 -25.60
CA ASN A 334 77.32 -52.34 -25.60
C ASN A 334 75.97 -52.29 -26.34
N ALA A 335 75.82 -53.03 -27.44
CA ALA A 335 74.54 -53.15 -28.15
C ALA A 335 73.51 -53.93 -27.31
N GLU A 336 73.93 -54.94 -26.56
CA GLU A 336 73.08 -55.72 -25.66
C GLU A 336 72.67 -54.90 -24.44
N ASP A 337 73.57 -54.14 -23.82
CA ASP A 337 73.30 -53.24 -22.71
C ASP A 337 72.36 -52.10 -23.12
N THR A 338 72.56 -51.51 -24.31
CA THR A 338 71.67 -50.49 -24.85
C THR A 338 70.31 -51.08 -25.19
N ASN A 339 70.26 -52.29 -25.76
CA ASN A 339 69.00 -52.97 -26.05
C ASN A 339 68.27 -53.39 -24.77
N PHE A 340 68.99 -53.82 -23.73
CA PHE A 340 68.43 -54.13 -22.42
C PHE A 340 67.89 -52.87 -21.73
N SER A 341 68.62 -51.76 -21.83
CA SER A 341 68.15 -50.45 -21.33
C SER A 341 66.90 -49.98 -22.07
N LEU A 342 66.86 -50.13 -23.39
CA LEU A 342 65.69 -49.81 -24.21
C LEU A 342 64.51 -50.74 -23.91
N PHE A 343 64.76 -52.02 -23.63
CA PHE A 343 63.72 -52.98 -23.25
C PHE A 343 63.12 -52.64 -21.88
N ASN A 344 63.96 -52.27 -20.91
CA ASN A 344 63.50 -51.79 -19.60
C ASN A 344 62.69 -50.50 -19.74
N TYR A 345 63.17 -49.56 -20.55
CA TYR A 345 62.44 -48.33 -20.84
C TYR A 345 61.11 -48.60 -21.54
N ASN A 346 61.05 -49.55 -22.48
CA ASN A 346 59.81 -49.94 -23.15
C ASN A 346 58.82 -50.61 -22.18
N ASN A 347 59.31 -51.42 -21.24
CA ASN A 347 58.48 -52.00 -20.19
C ASN A 347 57.96 -50.94 -19.21
N GLU A 348 58.79 -49.96 -18.84
CA GLU A 348 58.39 -48.83 -18.00
C GLU A 348 57.34 -47.97 -18.71
N LEU A 349 57.56 -47.67 -20.00
CA LEU A 349 56.61 -46.94 -20.84
C LEU A 349 55.29 -47.72 -20.99
N SER A 350 55.34 -49.05 -21.11
CA SER A 350 54.15 -49.90 -21.18
C SER A 350 53.37 -49.90 -19.86
N ALA A 351 54.06 -49.92 -18.72
CA ALA A 351 53.43 -49.80 -17.41
C ALA A 351 52.80 -48.40 -17.20
N ASP A 352 53.46 -47.35 -17.68
CA ASP A 352 52.92 -45.99 -17.66
C ASP A 352 51.71 -45.84 -18.58
N ILE A 353 51.70 -46.48 -19.75
CA ILE A 353 50.54 -46.53 -20.63
C ILE A 353 49.36 -47.23 -19.93
N GLU A 354 49.57 -48.40 -19.33
CA GLU A 354 48.50 -49.11 -18.58
C GLU A 354 47.94 -48.25 -17.43
N LYS A 355 48.82 -47.55 -16.70
CA LYS A 355 48.42 -46.65 -15.62
C LYS A 355 47.62 -45.45 -16.14
N LEU A 356 48.04 -44.84 -17.24
CA LEU A 356 47.33 -43.72 -17.86
C LEU A 356 45.99 -44.17 -18.44
N GLU A 357 45.91 -45.35 -19.06
CA GLU A 357 44.66 -45.92 -19.55
C GLU A 357 43.67 -46.20 -18.40
N GLN A 358 44.16 -46.68 -17.25
CA GLN A 358 43.34 -46.86 -16.05
C GLN A 358 42.82 -45.52 -15.51
N GLN A 359 43.66 -44.48 -15.47
CA GLN A 359 43.23 -43.13 -15.06
C GLN A 359 42.20 -42.54 -16.03
N ILE A 360 42.38 -42.75 -17.33
CA ILE A 360 41.38 -42.33 -18.34
C ILE A 360 40.05 -43.06 -18.12
N ALA A 361 40.08 -44.36 -17.81
CA ALA A 361 38.87 -45.12 -17.52
C ALA A 361 38.16 -44.62 -16.25
N GLU A 362 38.90 -44.35 -15.17
CA GLU A 362 38.37 -43.78 -13.93
C GLU A 362 37.76 -42.38 -14.18
N TYR A 363 38.44 -41.51 -14.91
CA TYR A 363 37.90 -40.19 -15.24
C TYR A 363 36.69 -40.27 -16.18
N GLN A 364 36.63 -41.24 -17.08
CA GLN A 364 35.45 -41.46 -17.90
C GLN A 364 34.27 -41.96 -17.07
N GLU A 365 34.50 -42.85 -16.09
CA GLU A 365 33.46 -43.32 -15.17
C GLU A 365 32.97 -42.18 -14.25
N GLU A 366 33.88 -41.37 -13.71
CA GLU A 366 33.55 -40.17 -12.95
C GLU A 366 32.77 -39.16 -13.80
N TYR A 367 33.19 -38.94 -15.06
CA TYR A 367 32.47 -38.10 -15.99
C TYR A 367 31.06 -38.62 -16.29
N VAL A 368 30.86 -39.94 -16.43
CA VAL A 368 29.52 -40.53 -16.63
C VAL A 368 28.65 -40.40 -15.36
N MET A 369 29.25 -40.58 -14.18
CA MET A 369 28.59 -40.38 -12.88
C MET A 369 28.15 -38.93 -12.67
N LEU A 370 29.00 -37.96 -13.02
CA LEU A 370 28.68 -36.53 -12.94
C LEU A 370 27.74 -36.08 -14.06
N SER A 371 27.84 -36.64 -15.26
CA SER A 371 27.17 -36.11 -16.44
C SER A 371 25.76 -36.61 -16.70
N GLY A 372 25.30 -37.76 -16.15
CA GLY A 372 23.98 -38.20 -16.65
C GLY A 372 23.22 -39.39 -16.12
N SER A 373 23.53 -40.02 -14.98
CA SER A 373 22.64 -41.10 -14.48
C SER A 373 22.28 -41.09 -13.00
N SER A 374 22.95 -40.31 -12.15
CA SER A 374 22.59 -40.22 -10.73
C SER A 374 21.71 -39.01 -10.35
N SER A 375 21.57 -38.00 -11.23
CA SER A 375 20.87 -36.74 -10.92
C SER A 375 19.46 -36.58 -11.52
N ARG A 376 18.89 -37.57 -12.21
CA ARG A 376 17.57 -37.42 -12.86
C ARG A 376 16.42 -37.01 -11.93
N LYS A 377 16.52 -37.21 -10.61
CA LYS A 377 15.50 -36.75 -9.66
C LYS A 377 15.71 -35.30 -9.21
N GLU A 378 16.94 -34.92 -8.89
CA GLU A 378 17.25 -33.52 -8.52
C GLU A 378 17.09 -32.56 -9.71
N ASP A 379 17.44 -32.99 -10.92
CA ASP A 379 17.27 -32.15 -12.11
C ASP A 379 15.79 -31.95 -12.45
N THR A 380 14.91 -32.91 -12.17
CA THR A 380 13.46 -32.71 -12.39
C THR A 380 12.83 -31.75 -11.40
N GLU A 381 13.32 -31.71 -10.15
CA GLU A 381 12.83 -30.75 -9.17
C GLU A 381 13.40 -29.35 -9.41
N LYS A 382 14.68 -29.24 -9.75
CA LYS A 382 15.30 -27.96 -10.17
C LYS A 382 14.67 -27.43 -11.44
N ALA A 383 14.40 -28.27 -12.43
CA ALA A 383 13.69 -27.88 -13.66
C ALA A 383 12.28 -27.37 -13.38
N LYS A 384 11.51 -28.06 -12.52
CA LYS A 384 10.17 -27.59 -12.11
C LYS A 384 10.24 -26.28 -11.33
N ILE A 385 11.24 -26.10 -10.47
CA ILE A 385 11.41 -24.84 -9.74
C ILE A 385 11.73 -23.70 -10.72
N LEU A 386 12.63 -23.93 -11.67
CA LEU A 386 12.96 -22.95 -12.70
C LEU A 386 11.73 -22.59 -13.56
N GLU A 387 10.96 -23.58 -13.99
CA GLU A 387 9.71 -23.38 -14.74
C GLU A 387 8.70 -22.54 -13.94
N THR A 388 8.48 -22.85 -12.66
CA THR A 388 7.58 -22.04 -11.81
C THR A 388 8.12 -20.64 -11.52
N LEU A 389 9.43 -20.45 -11.49
CA LEU A 389 10.05 -19.13 -11.30
C LEU A 389 9.94 -18.30 -12.58
N GLU A 390 10.09 -18.94 -13.75
CA GLU A 390 9.92 -18.32 -15.06
C GLU A 390 8.45 -17.91 -15.30
N GLU A 391 7.49 -18.76 -14.93
CA GLU A 391 6.06 -18.39 -14.95
C GLU A 391 5.76 -17.19 -14.05
N LYS A 392 6.27 -17.20 -12.81
CA LYS A 392 6.10 -16.07 -11.88
C LYS A 392 6.77 -14.80 -12.39
N TRP A 393 7.94 -14.92 -13.01
CA TRP A 393 8.64 -13.80 -13.61
C TRP A 393 7.82 -13.21 -14.77
N ASN A 394 7.31 -14.05 -15.67
CA ASN A 394 6.44 -13.63 -16.77
C ASN A 394 5.13 -12.99 -16.28
N ASP A 395 4.54 -13.49 -15.19
CA ASP A 395 3.35 -12.88 -14.58
C ASP A 395 3.62 -11.50 -13.99
N ILE A 396 4.74 -11.36 -13.28
CA ILE A 396 5.17 -10.07 -12.72
C ILE A 396 5.51 -9.09 -13.84
N ASP A 397 6.19 -9.54 -14.89
CA ASP A 397 6.54 -8.73 -16.05
C ASP A 397 5.29 -8.25 -16.79
N ARG A 398 4.32 -9.14 -17.05
CA ARG A 398 3.01 -8.75 -17.61
C ARG A 398 2.28 -7.72 -16.75
N LYS A 399 2.28 -7.89 -15.42
CA LYS A 399 1.68 -6.92 -14.50
C LYS A 399 2.42 -5.59 -14.55
N ALA A 400 3.75 -5.60 -14.57
CA ALA A 400 4.56 -4.38 -14.66
C ALA A 400 4.27 -3.61 -15.95
N ILE A 401 4.25 -4.28 -17.11
CA ILE A 401 3.87 -3.69 -18.39
C ILE A 401 2.45 -3.11 -18.32
N SER A 402 1.50 -3.83 -17.72
CA SER A 402 0.12 -3.33 -17.59
C SER A 402 0.01 -2.07 -16.71
N TYR A 403 0.80 -1.98 -15.64
CA TYR A 403 0.84 -0.80 -14.79
C TYR A 403 1.54 0.38 -15.47
N GLU A 404 2.55 0.12 -16.29
CA GLU A 404 3.23 1.15 -17.07
C GLU A 404 2.30 1.74 -18.14
N VAL A 405 1.53 0.91 -18.84
CA VAL A 405 0.50 1.36 -19.79
C VAL A 405 -0.57 2.20 -19.08
N LYS A 406 -1.13 1.72 -17.96
CA LYS A 406 -2.13 2.47 -17.19
C LYS A 406 -1.58 3.79 -16.64
N HIS A 407 -0.32 3.81 -16.23
CA HIS A 407 0.34 5.04 -15.78
C HIS A 407 0.47 6.04 -16.95
N HIS A 408 0.87 5.57 -18.12
CA HIS A 408 0.97 6.41 -19.32
C HIS A 408 -0.40 6.99 -19.73
N GLU A 409 -1.46 6.18 -19.76
CA GLU A 409 -2.83 6.63 -20.04
C GLU A 409 -3.33 7.66 -19.02
N SER A 410 -3.07 7.42 -17.74
CA SER A 410 -3.42 8.36 -16.66
C SER A 410 -2.66 9.68 -16.80
N GLN A 411 -1.38 9.63 -17.16
CA GLN A 411 -0.54 10.81 -17.38
C GLN A 411 -1.02 11.62 -18.60
N GLN A 412 -1.42 10.95 -19.68
CA GLN A 412 -2.05 11.62 -20.82
C GLN A 412 -3.34 12.32 -20.41
N THR A 413 -4.19 11.65 -19.62
CA THR A 413 -5.45 12.22 -19.12
C THR A 413 -5.19 13.46 -18.26
N LEU A 414 -4.22 13.38 -17.33
CA LEU A 414 -3.80 14.53 -16.51
C LEU A 414 -3.26 15.68 -17.34
N SER A 415 -2.50 15.40 -18.41
CA SER A 415 -2.04 16.45 -19.33
C SER A 415 -3.20 17.15 -20.03
N HIS A 416 -4.23 16.41 -20.46
CA HIS A 416 -5.41 17.01 -21.09
C HIS A 416 -6.17 17.89 -20.09
N VAL A 417 -6.36 17.41 -18.85
CA VAL A 417 -6.99 18.18 -17.78
C VAL A 417 -6.21 19.46 -17.50
N ARG A 418 -4.87 19.38 -17.41
CA ARG A 418 -3.98 20.53 -17.23
C ARG A 418 -4.20 21.60 -18.31
N THR A 419 -4.24 21.20 -19.59
CA THR A 419 -4.50 22.11 -20.71
C THR A 419 -5.89 22.74 -20.63
N CYS A 420 -6.91 21.97 -20.22
CA CYS A 420 -8.27 22.47 -20.05
C CYS A 420 -8.37 23.52 -18.93
N ILE A 421 -7.76 23.25 -17.77
CA ILE A 421 -7.72 24.17 -16.64
C ILE A 421 -7.00 25.46 -17.04
N GLU A 422 -5.87 25.36 -17.75
CA GLU A 422 -5.13 26.53 -18.24
C GLU A 422 -5.98 27.37 -19.21
N SER A 423 -6.72 26.73 -20.11
CA SER A 423 -7.64 27.41 -21.03
C SER A 423 -8.74 28.16 -20.30
N ILE A 424 -9.39 27.53 -19.31
CA ILE A 424 -10.46 28.14 -18.53
C ILE A 424 -9.92 29.30 -17.68
N PHE A 425 -8.79 29.10 -17.00
CA PHE A 425 -8.13 30.12 -16.20
C PHE A 425 -7.84 31.38 -17.01
N ARG A 426 -7.29 31.24 -18.23
CA ARG A 426 -7.05 32.35 -19.15
C ARG A 426 -8.34 33.00 -19.65
N ARG A 427 -9.37 32.21 -19.97
CA ARG A 427 -10.66 32.72 -20.48
C ARG A 427 -11.46 33.51 -19.43
N LEU A 428 -11.33 33.15 -18.15
CA LEU A 428 -11.96 33.87 -17.04
C LEU A 428 -11.18 35.13 -16.62
N GLY A 429 -10.03 35.38 -17.24
CA GLY A 429 -9.20 36.56 -16.96
C GLY A 429 -8.49 36.50 -15.61
N CYS A 430 -8.34 35.31 -15.02
CA CYS A 430 -7.56 35.14 -13.80
C CYS A 430 -6.08 35.38 -14.11
N THR A 431 -5.38 36.06 -13.21
CA THR A 431 -3.96 36.38 -13.34
C THR A 431 -3.12 35.58 -12.36
N PRO A 432 -1.81 35.38 -12.62
CA PRO A 432 -0.91 34.71 -11.69
C PRO A 432 -0.82 35.37 -10.29
N GLU A 433 -1.25 36.63 -10.18
CA GLU A 433 -1.29 37.40 -8.93
C GLU A 433 -2.46 36.99 -8.02
N ASP A 434 -3.49 36.35 -8.59
CA ASP A 434 -4.63 35.80 -7.84
C ASP A 434 -4.27 34.48 -7.14
N LEU A 435 -3.09 33.91 -7.43
CA LEU A 435 -2.62 32.67 -6.83
C LEU A 435 -1.92 32.92 -5.47
N PRO A 436 -2.09 32.00 -4.49
CA PRO A 436 -1.36 32.05 -3.23
C PRO A 436 0.16 32.11 -3.42
N SER A 437 0.85 32.91 -2.59
CA SER A 437 2.31 33.05 -2.60
C SER A 437 3.00 31.68 -2.55
N GLY A 438 3.83 31.40 -3.56
CA GLY A 438 4.54 30.11 -3.71
C GLY A 438 3.92 29.15 -4.72
N CYS A 439 2.77 29.50 -5.31
CA CYS A 439 2.25 28.77 -6.46
C CYS A 439 3.05 29.12 -7.72
N GLY A 440 3.77 28.15 -8.30
CA GLY A 440 4.50 28.38 -9.54
C GLY A 440 3.55 28.67 -10.71
N ASN A 441 4.00 29.48 -11.68
CA ASN A 441 3.18 29.92 -12.84
C ASN A 441 2.74 28.78 -13.79
N SER A 442 3.21 27.56 -13.58
CA SER A 442 2.88 26.39 -14.38
C SER A 442 2.05 25.39 -13.57
N ILE A 443 0.95 24.91 -14.13
CA ILE A 443 0.03 23.97 -13.44
C ILE A 443 0.68 22.58 -13.25
N SER A 444 1.16 22.24 -12.06
CA SER A 444 1.57 20.88 -11.69
C SER A 444 0.45 20.11 -10.97
N GLU A 445 0.61 18.80 -10.78
CA GLU A 445 -0.34 17.99 -10.01
C GLU A 445 -0.54 18.51 -8.58
N ALA A 446 0.51 19.08 -7.96
CA ALA A 446 0.46 19.63 -6.61
C ALA A 446 -0.27 20.97 -6.51
N ASN A 447 -0.39 21.71 -7.61
CA ASN A 447 -1.00 23.04 -7.62
C ASN A 447 -2.35 23.12 -8.37
N MET A 448 -2.76 22.04 -9.04
CA MET A 448 -3.96 21.99 -9.88
C MET A 448 -5.23 22.36 -9.11
N MET A 449 -5.32 21.96 -7.85
CA MET A 449 -6.47 22.27 -6.97
C MET A 449 -6.56 23.77 -6.66
N GLN A 450 -5.44 24.45 -6.48
CA GLN A 450 -5.38 25.88 -6.23
C GLN A 450 -5.83 26.67 -7.46
N TYR A 451 -5.44 26.24 -8.66
CA TYR A 451 -5.95 26.82 -9.91
C TYR A 451 -7.47 26.63 -10.05
N LEU A 452 -8.00 25.45 -9.72
CA LEU A 452 -9.45 25.17 -9.76
C LEU A 452 -10.24 26.02 -8.75
N ALA A 453 -9.73 26.20 -7.52
CA ALA A 453 -10.38 27.02 -6.51
C ALA A 453 -10.53 28.50 -6.94
N ILE A 454 -9.53 29.04 -7.63
CA ILE A 454 -9.57 30.42 -8.14
C ILE A 454 -10.52 30.53 -9.34
N ILE A 455 -10.50 29.52 -10.22
CA ILE A 455 -11.48 29.42 -11.32
C ILE A 455 -12.91 29.40 -10.76
N GLU A 456 -13.15 28.60 -9.71
CA GLU A 456 -14.44 28.52 -9.03
C GLU A 456 -14.84 29.89 -8.46
N GLN A 457 -13.97 30.52 -7.67
CA GLN A 457 -14.22 31.85 -7.10
C GLN A 457 -14.56 32.88 -8.18
N ARG A 458 -13.74 32.96 -9.24
CA ARG A 458 -13.93 33.93 -10.31
C ARG A 458 -15.21 33.68 -11.11
N SER A 459 -15.52 32.41 -11.38
CA SER A 459 -16.77 32.03 -12.04
C SER A 459 -18.00 32.39 -11.21
N ALA A 460 -17.94 32.22 -9.89
CA ALA A 460 -19.01 32.60 -8.96
C ALA A 460 -19.18 34.13 -8.88
N GLU A 461 -18.09 34.89 -8.91
CA GLU A 461 -18.13 36.37 -8.98
C GLU A 461 -18.80 36.85 -10.27
N LEU A 462 -18.46 36.27 -11.42
CA LEU A 462 -19.08 36.61 -12.70
C LEU A 462 -20.57 36.25 -12.75
N LEU A 463 -20.96 35.12 -12.16
CA LEU A 463 -22.37 34.73 -12.03
C LEU A 463 -23.15 35.73 -11.15
N LYS A 464 -22.60 36.13 -10.00
CA LYS A 464 -23.21 37.17 -9.15
C LYS A 464 -23.35 38.50 -9.86
N LEU A 465 -22.35 38.90 -10.64
CA LEU A 465 -22.40 40.15 -11.43
C LEU A 465 -23.47 40.08 -12.51
N HIS A 466 -23.59 38.94 -13.20
CA HIS A 466 -24.64 38.70 -14.19
C HIS A 466 -26.05 38.69 -13.57
N ASP A 467 -26.24 38.07 -12.40
CA ASP A 467 -27.52 38.08 -11.69
C ASP A 467 -27.89 39.49 -11.18
N GLY A 468 -26.90 40.28 -10.76
CA GLY A 468 -27.09 41.70 -10.42
C GLY A 468 -27.50 42.54 -11.64
N MET A 469 -26.84 42.36 -12.79
CA MET A 469 -27.24 43.03 -14.04
C MET A 469 -28.65 42.64 -14.49
N ARG A 470 -29.09 41.39 -14.24
CA ARG A 470 -30.47 40.96 -14.50
C ARG A 470 -31.50 41.61 -13.58
N GLN A 471 -31.16 41.87 -12.33
CA GLN A 471 -32.04 42.60 -11.40
C GLN A 471 -32.12 44.09 -11.76
N ASP A 472 -31.00 44.70 -12.18
CA ASP A 472 -30.97 46.10 -12.63
C ASP A 472 -31.72 46.33 -13.96
N ASP A 473 -31.71 45.34 -14.87
CA ASP A 473 -32.51 45.37 -16.12
C ASP A 473 -34.02 45.19 -15.84
N ASP A 474 -34.42 44.40 -14.83
CA ASP A 474 -35.83 44.22 -14.43
C ASP A 474 -36.43 45.48 -13.75
N ASP A 475 -35.60 46.37 -13.18
CA ASP A 475 -36.05 47.62 -12.55
C ASP A 475 -36.24 48.79 -13.56
N LEU A 476 -35.88 48.62 -14.84
CA LEU A 476 -36.04 49.64 -15.90
C LEU A 476 -37.13 49.32 -16.94
N GLU A 477 -37.73 48.12 -16.93
CA GLU A 477 -38.85 47.77 -17.82
C GLU A 477 -40.07 47.27 -17.04
N THR A 478 -40.81 48.20 -16.41
CA THR A 478 -42.22 47.93 -16.09
C THR A 478 -43.00 47.88 -17.40
N THR A 479 -43.27 46.67 -17.91
CA THR A 479 -44.60 46.20 -18.38
C THR A 479 -44.51 44.90 -19.19
N LYS A 480 -44.74 43.74 -18.56
CA LYS A 480 -45.69 42.69 -19.01
C LYS A 480 -45.66 41.46 -18.08
N PRO A 481 -46.82 40.79 -17.88
CA PRO A 481 -46.87 39.61 -17.02
C PRO A 481 -46.48 38.37 -17.83
N SER A 482 -45.56 37.56 -17.33
CA SER A 482 -45.41 36.20 -17.84
C SER A 482 -44.93 35.22 -16.76
N ARG A 483 -45.86 34.32 -16.44
CA ARG A 483 -45.68 32.90 -16.10
C ARG A 483 -44.86 32.55 -14.86
N SER A 484 -45.65 32.31 -13.81
CA SER A 484 -45.56 31.09 -13.01
C SER A 484 -45.37 29.85 -13.89
N GLY A 485 -44.37 29.03 -13.56
CA GLY A 485 -44.08 27.77 -14.24
C GLY A 485 -42.64 27.31 -14.08
N TYR A 486 -42.17 27.10 -12.84
CA TYR A 486 -41.05 26.19 -12.62
C TYR A 486 -41.54 24.77 -12.96
N SER A 487 -41.30 24.35 -14.20
CA SER A 487 -41.37 22.96 -14.61
C SER A 487 -40.28 22.71 -15.66
N SER A 488 -39.30 21.93 -15.19
CA SER A 488 -38.42 21.01 -15.92
C SER A 488 -37.61 21.54 -17.10
N ALA A 489 -36.28 21.54 -16.91
CA ALA A 489 -35.35 21.06 -17.93
C ALA A 489 -34.25 20.25 -17.23
N ASN A 490 -34.49 18.94 -17.11
CA ASN A 490 -33.41 17.96 -16.99
C ASN A 490 -32.44 18.24 -18.15
N VAL A 491 -31.25 18.73 -17.84
CA VAL A 491 -30.13 18.69 -18.78
C VAL A 491 -29.83 17.21 -18.97
N GLN A 492 -30.25 16.67 -20.12
CA GLN A 492 -29.73 15.40 -20.63
C GLN A 492 -28.24 15.61 -20.89
N ILE A 493 -27.44 15.31 -19.88
CA ILE A 493 -26.02 15.03 -20.03
C ILE A 493 -25.97 13.77 -20.91
N ASN A 494 -25.60 13.97 -22.18
CA ASN A 494 -25.26 12.85 -23.05
C ASN A 494 -24.26 11.96 -22.30
N ARG A 495 -24.68 10.70 -22.13
CA ARG A 495 -23.91 9.62 -21.53
C ARG A 495 -22.45 9.69 -21.95
N LEU A 496 -21.58 9.94 -20.98
CA LEU A 496 -20.22 9.42 -21.02
C LEU A 496 -20.32 7.89 -21.19
N PRO A 497 -19.41 7.24 -21.93
CA PRO A 497 -19.41 5.78 -22.06
C PRO A 497 -19.42 5.14 -20.68
N SER A 498 -20.52 4.45 -20.39
CA SER A 498 -20.69 3.61 -19.21
C SER A 498 -19.71 2.45 -19.32
N THR A 499 -18.60 2.50 -18.58
CA THR A 499 -17.71 1.34 -18.37
C THR A 499 -18.22 0.41 -17.26
N VAL A 500 -19.53 0.44 -16.97
CA VAL A 500 -20.17 -0.57 -16.13
C VAL A 500 -20.61 -1.73 -17.02
N GLU A 501 -19.66 -2.61 -17.33
CA GLU A 501 -19.93 -3.99 -17.70
C GLU A 501 -19.77 -4.85 -16.44
N ASP A 502 -20.89 -5.45 -16.04
CA ASP A 502 -21.05 -6.65 -15.22
C ASP A 502 -20.04 -6.91 -14.10
N TYR A 503 -20.37 -6.40 -12.90
CA TYR A 503 -19.94 -7.00 -11.66
C TYR A 503 -20.65 -8.34 -11.48
N SER A 504 -20.05 -9.40 -12.03
CA SER A 504 -20.16 -10.74 -11.47
C SER A 504 -19.28 -10.77 -10.22
N ASP A 505 -19.88 -10.45 -9.08
CA ASP A 505 -19.30 -10.61 -7.74
C ASP A 505 -19.22 -12.12 -7.46
N ASP A 506 -18.19 -12.76 -8.02
CA ASP A 506 -17.70 -14.03 -7.50
C ASP A 506 -17.00 -13.70 -6.18
N GLU A 507 -17.66 -14.10 -5.09
CA GLU A 507 -17.03 -14.29 -3.77
C GLU A 507 -15.68 -15.00 -3.96
N ASP A 508 -14.57 -14.40 -3.52
CA ASP A 508 -13.57 -15.09 -2.69
C ASP A 508 -12.31 -14.25 -2.36
N ASP A 509 -12.01 -14.24 -1.06
CA ASP A 509 -10.71 -14.06 -0.38
C ASP A 509 -9.97 -12.70 -0.51
N ASP A 510 -10.44 -11.72 0.28
CA ASP A 510 -9.58 -10.69 0.89
C ASP A 510 -8.57 -11.37 1.86
N ASP A 511 -7.48 -11.91 1.33
CA ASP A 511 -6.24 -12.09 2.07
C ASP A 511 -5.44 -10.77 1.98
N ASP A 512 -5.89 -9.76 2.74
CA ASP A 512 -5.04 -8.63 3.13
C ASP A 512 -3.90 -9.19 4.00
N ASP A 513 -2.82 -9.62 3.34
CA ASP A 513 -1.58 -10.07 3.95
C ASP A 513 -0.82 -8.84 4.47
N ASP A 514 -1.33 -8.31 5.57
CA ASP A 514 -0.72 -7.33 6.44
C ASP A 514 0.72 -7.81 6.72
N SER A 515 1.71 -7.13 6.13
CA SER A 515 3.12 -7.54 6.04
C SER A 515 3.87 -7.45 7.38
N ARG A 516 3.23 -7.91 8.46
CA ARG A 516 3.79 -8.05 9.80
C ARG A 516 3.99 -9.54 10.10
N PRO A 517 5.13 -9.93 10.68
CA PRO A 517 5.34 -11.31 11.10
C PRO A 517 4.31 -11.69 12.16
N PHE A 518 3.57 -12.78 11.92
CA PHE A 518 2.53 -13.28 12.83
C PHE A 518 3.08 -13.54 14.24
N THR A 519 2.31 -13.16 15.26
CA THR A 519 2.62 -13.53 16.65
C THR A 519 2.47 -15.05 16.84
N LYS A 520 3.15 -15.61 17.86
CA LYS A 520 3.12 -17.05 18.15
C LYS A 520 1.70 -17.59 18.38
N GLU A 521 0.79 -16.77 18.93
CA GLU A 521 -0.62 -17.11 19.14
C GLU A 521 -1.45 -17.05 17.85
N GLU A 522 -1.20 -16.06 16.98
CA GLU A 522 -1.83 -15.97 15.66
C GLU A 522 -1.39 -17.15 14.78
N LEU A 523 -0.11 -17.51 14.79
CA LEU A 523 0.43 -18.63 14.02
C LEU A 523 -0.17 -19.98 14.48
N LYS A 524 -0.34 -20.16 15.80
CA LYS A 524 -0.99 -21.33 16.40
C LYS A 524 -2.48 -21.40 16.03
N SER A 525 -3.16 -20.27 16.01
CA SER A 525 -4.57 -20.18 15.61
C SER A 525 -4.77 -20.43 14.11
N LYS A 526 -3.88 -19.91 13.26
CA LYS A 526 -3.91 -20.10 11.79
C LYS A 526 -3.58 -21.55 11.43
N THR A 527 -2.63 -22.19 12.12
CA THR A 527 -2.34 -23.63 11.95
C THR A 527 -3.50 -24.51 12.44
N LEU A 528 -4.13 -24.22 13.58
CA LEU A 528 -5.32 -24.93 14.05
C LEU A 528 -6.50 -24.81 13.08
N LYS A 529 -6.74 -23.61 12.53
CA LYS A 529 -7.76 -23.40 11.49
C LYS A 529 -7.45 -24.19 10.20
N ASN A 530 -6.19 -24.22 9.77
CA ASN A 530 -5.79 -24.98 8.58
C ASN A 530 -5.88 -26.49 8.79
N ILE A 531 -5.54 -27.01 9.97
CA ILE A 531 -5.72 -28.42 10.32
C ILE A 531 -7.21 -28.79 10.34
N SER A 532 -8.07 -27.91 10.86
CA SER A 532 -9.53 -28.10 10.86
C SER A 532 -10.14 -28.06 9.45
N LYS A 533 -9.72 -27.12 8.60
CA LYS A 533 -10.11 -27.05 7.17
C LYS A 533 -9.64 -28.31 6.42
N LYS A 534 -8.42 -28.80 6.68
CA LYS A 534 -7.89 -30.03 6.07
C LYS A 534 -8.68 -31.26 6.52
N GLY A 535 -9.02 -31.35 7.82
CA GLY A 535 -9.87 -32.40 8.37
C GLY A 535 -11.28 -32.44 7.77
N LYS A 536 -11.88 -31.27 7.49
CA LYS A 536 -13.18 -31.18 6.80
C LYS A 536 -13.10 -31.61 5.33
N LYS A 537 -12.04 -31.23 4.59
CA LYS A 537 -11.82 -31.67 3.21
C LYS A 537 -11.61 -33.18 3.10
N THR A 538 -10.92 -33.83 4.05
CA THR A 538 -10.75 -35.29 4.04
C THR A 538 -12.07 -36.03 4.31
N LYS A 539 -12.94 -35.48 5.18
CA LYS A 539 -14.25 -36.05 5.49
C LYS A 539 -15.25 -35.96 4.33
N MET A 540 -15.19 -34.88 3.54
CA MET A 540 -16.01 -34.76 2.32
C MET A 540 -15.55 -35.73 1.21
N ARG A 541 -14.24 -35.96 1.09
CA ARG A 541 -13.69 -36.93 0.12
C ARG A 541 -14.05 -38.38 0.44
N SER A 542 -14.16 -38.74 1.73
CA SER A 542 -14.62 -40.08 2.14
C SER A 542 -16.12 -40.29 1.97
N GLY A 543 -16.93 -39.22 2.04
CA GLY A 543 -18.38 -39.31 1.82
C GLY A 543 -18.76 -39.47 0.34
N ALA A 544 -18.01 -38.85 -0.57
CA ALA A 544 -18.25 -38.96 -2.00
C ALA A 544 -17.95 -40.37 -2.56
N ALA A 545 -16.99 -41.10 -1.97
CA ALA A 545 -16.61 -42.44 -2.42
C ALA A 545 -17.58 -43.56 -1.99
N GLN A 546 -18.55 -43.28 -1.12
CA GLN A 546 -19.58 -44.25 -0.70
C GLN A 546 -20.89 -44.16 -1.49
N ASN A 547 -21.04 -43.16 -2.38
CA ASN A 547 -22.26 -42.94 -3.16
C ASN A 547 -22.16 -43.41 -4.62
N GLU A 548 -21.07 -44.10 -4.98
CA GLU A 548 -20.77 -44.60 -6.33
C GLU A 548 -20.57 -46.14 -6.37
N LYS A 549 -21.32 -46.87 -5.55
CA LYS A 549 -21.46 -48.34 -5.66
C LYS A 549 -22.91 -48.77 -5.65
#